data_AF-A0A1R1PPL1-F1
#
_entry.id   AF-A0A1R1PPL1-F1
#
_cell.length_a   1.000
_cell.length_b   1.000
_cell.length_c   1.000
_cell.angle_alpha   90.00
_cell.angle_beta   90.00
_cell.angle_gamma   90.00
#
_symmetry.space_group_name_H-M   'P 1'
#
loop_
_entity.id
_entity.type
_entity.pdbx_description
1 polymer ?
#
loop_
_entity_poly.entity_id
_entity_poly.type
_entity_poly.pdbx_seq_one_letter_code
_entity_poly.pdbx_strand_id
1 'polypeptide(L)'
;MIENIRELQPELEITDEEVKCITIAGLCHDLGHGPFSHAFDSGFMKAVDPHCTWSHEKGSVMMFRDMIEQNSPEINEHEAGFIVDLIMGEPSKKWQANPLLDILFYPCQLLKIIY
;
A
#
# COMPACT_ATOMS: atom_id res chain seq x y z
N MET A 1 -14.90 2.30 -0.68
CA MET A 1 -14.48 1.33 -1.72
C MET A 1 -14.47 -0.08 -1.16
N ILE A 2 -13.58 -0.43 -0.22
CA ILE A 2 -13.51 -1.80 0.33
C ILE A 2 -14.80 -2.26 1.00
N GLU A 3 -15.50 -1.35 1.68
CA GLU A 3 -16.83 -1.62 2.26
C GLU A 3 -17.86 -2.07 1.21
N ASN A 4 -17.91 -1.39 0.06
CA ASN A 4 -18.83 -1.76 -1.02
C ASN A 4 -18.47 -3.14 -1.59
N ILE A 5 -17.19 -3.48 -1.69
CA ILE A 5 -16.76 -4.81 -2.15
C ILE A 5 -17.21 -5.87 -1.15
N ARG A 6 -17.05 -5.61 0.15
CA ARG A 6 -17.51 -6.50 1.22
C ARG A 6 -19.01 -6.76 1.16
N GLU A 7 -19.81 -5.72 0.92
CA GLU A 7 -21.27 -5.83 0.80
C GLU A 7 -21.71 -6.57 -0.47
N LEU A 8 -21.04 -6.32 -1.60
CA LEU A 8 -21.41 -6.88 -2.91
C LEU A 8 -20.88 -8.30 -3.14
N GLN A 9 -19.80 -8.70 -2.45
CA GLN A 9 -19.10 -9.97 -2.62
C GLN A 9 -18.86 -10.65 -1.25
N PRO A 10 -19.92 -11.05 -0.53
CA PRO A 10 -19.79 -11.64 0.80
C PRO A 10 -19.01 -12.96 0.81
N GLU A 11 -18.91 -13.66 -0.33
CA GLU A 11 -18.12 -14.87 -0.51
C GLU A 11 -16.61 -14.67 -0.35
N LEU A 12 -16.13 -13.41 -0.38
CA LEU A 12 -14.74 -13.08 -0.13
C LEU A 12 -14.41 -13.01 1.36
N GLU A 13 -15.42 -13.06 2.24
CA GLU A 13 -15.26 -13.09 3.71
C GLU A 13 -14.35 -11.98 4.27
N ILE A 14 -14.46 -10.76 3.72
CA ILE A 14 -13.62 -9.61 4.12
C ILE A 14 -13.84 -9.25 5.59
N THR A 15 -12.77 -9.35 6.37
CA THR A 15 -12.77 -9.09 7.81
C THR A 15 -12.66 -7.59 8.12
N ASP A 16 -13.06 -7.19 9.33
CA ASP A 16 -12.86 -5.81 9.81
C ASP A 16 -11.37 -5.44 9.90
N GLU A 17 -10.50 -6.40 10.21
CA GLU A 17 -9.03 -6.21 10.23
C GLU A 17 -8.50 -5.87 8.83
N GLU A 18 -8.96 -6.58 7.79
CA GLU A 18 -8.59 -6.30 6.41
C GLU A 18 -9.13 -4.95 5.93
N VAL A 19 -10.38 -4.61 6.26
CA VAL A 19 -10.94 -3.28 5.97
C VAL A 19 -10.10 -2.18 6.61
N LYS A 20 -9.72 -2.32 7.88
CA LYS A 20 -8.83 -1.40 8.60
C LYS A 20 -7.48 -1.29 7.88
N CYS A 21 -6.83 -2.41 7.59
CA CYS A 21 -5.50 -2.41 6.96
C CYS A 21 -5.52 -1.80 5.55
N ILE A 22 -6.50 -2.15 4.73
CA ILE A 22 -6.66 -1.60 3.38
C ILE A 22 -6.92 -0.09 3.42
N THR A 23 -7.72 0.37 4.39
CA THR A 23 -7.99 1.79 4.59
C THR A 23 -6.72 2.54 4.99
N ILE A 24 -5.93 2.00 5.93
CA ILE A 24 -4.66 2.61 6.35
C ILE A 24 -3.66 2.63 5.19
N ALA A 25 -3.54 1.53 4.43
CA ALA A 25 -2.67 1.47 3.26
C ALA A 25 -3.06 2.54 2.22
N GLY A 26 -4.35 2.71 1.95
CA GLY A 26 -4.84 3.76 1.06
C GLY A 26 -4.52 5.18 1.54
N LEU A 27 -4.59 5.43 2.87
CA LEU A 27 -4.20 6.71 3.45
C LEU A 27 -2.69 6.95 3.37
N CYS A 28 -1.89 5.88 3.47
CA CYS A 28 -0.44 5.97 3.60
C CYS A 28 0.33 5.75 2.29
N HIS A 29 -0.33 5.38 1.18
CA HIS A 29 0.36 4.97 -0.06
C HIS A 29 1.30 6.03 -0.66
N ASP A 30 0.98 7.31 -0.45
CA ASP A 30 1.68 8.45 -1.03
C ASP A 30 2.52 9.26 -0.01
N LEU A 31 2.75 8.74 1.20
CA LEU A 31 3.55 9.41 2.25
C LEU A 31 4.99 9.72 1.81
N GLY A 32 5.54 8.93 0.88
CA GLY A 32 6.90 9.04 0.39
C GLY A 32 7.09 9.99 -0.78
N HIS A 33 6.04 10.71 -1.22
CA HIS A 33 6.20 11.70 -2.26
C HIS A 33 7.14 12.83 -1.84
N GLY A 34 8.19 13.05 -2.63
CA GLY A 34 9.07 14.19 -2.49
C GLY A 34 8.49 15.47 -3.13
N PRO A 35 9.24 16.59 -3.09
CA PRO A 35 8.83 17.84 -3.71
C PRO A 35 8.48 17.67 -5.18
N PHE A 36 7.31 18.16 -5.61
CA PHE A 36 6.80 17.99 -6.98
C PHE A 36 6.45 16.53 -7.36
N SER A 37 6.14 15.67 -6.39
CA SER A 37 5.60 14.31 -6.59
C SER A 37 6.46 13.45 -7.52
N HIS A 38 5.92 13.02 -8.67
CA HIS A 38 6.67 12.17 -9.61
C HIS A 38 7.89 12.85 -10.25
N ALA A 39 7.93 14.18 -10.27
CA ALA A 39 9.13 14.88 -10.77
C ALA A 39 10.33 14.63 -9.85
N PHE A 40 10.09 14.34 -8.57
CA PHE A 40 11.15 14.02 -7.62
C PHE A 40 11.77 12.66 -7.88
N ASP A 41 10.98 11.58 -7.83
CA ASP A 41 11.49 10.21 -7.87
C ASP A 41 11.90 9.77 -9.28
N SER A 42 11.11 10.10 -10.31
CA SER A 42 11.38 9.67 -11.69
C SER A 42 12.31 10.60 -12.46
N GLY A 43 12.39 11.87 -12.07
CA GLY A 43 13.20 12.90 -12.71
C GLY A 43 14.45 13.25 -11.91
N PHE A 44 14.26 13.96 -10.79
CA PHE A 44 15.35 14.53 -10.00
C PHE A 44 16.30 13.47 -9.43
N MET A 45 15.77 12.45 -8.74
CA MET A 45 16.62 11.43 -8.09
C MET A 45 17.49 10.67 -9.10
N LYS A 46 16.93 10.33 -10.27
CA LYS A 46 17.68 9.68 -11.36
C LYS A 46 18.71 10.59 -12.02
N ALA A 47 18.45 11.90 -12.05
CA ALA A 47 19.41 12.88 -12.56
C ALA A 47 20.59 13.10 -11.60
N VAL A 48 20.35 13.01 -10.28
CA VAL A 48 21.38 13.12 -9.24
C VAL A 48 22.22 11.84 -9.17
N ASP A 49 21.57 10.68 -9.15
CA ASP A 49 22.22 9.37 -9.14
C ASP A 49 21.49 8.42 -10.12
N PRO A 50 22.09 8.10 -11.29
CA PRO A 50 21.52 7.19 -12.27
C PRO A 50 21.31 5.75 -11.75
N HIS A 51 21.97 5.37 -10.66
CA HIS A 51 21.82 4.06 -10.03
C HIS A 51 20.83 4.08 -8.86
N CYS A 52 20.23 5.24 -8.56
CA CYS A 52 19.26 5.36 -7.50
C CYS A 52 18.04 4.48 -7.78
N THR A 53 17.69 3.64 -6.81
CA THR A 53 16.49 2.78 -6.87
C THR A 53 15.35 3.34 -6.03
N TRP A 54 15.41 4.62 -5.66
CA TRP A 54 14.34 5.29 -4.92
C TRP A 54 13.04 5.29 -5.72
N SER A 55 11.94 5.09 -5.01
CA SER A 55 10.59 5.28 -5.50
C SER A 55 9.75 5.85 -4.36
N HIS A 56 8.67 6.58 -4.67
CA HIS A 56 7.82 7.13 -3.62
C HIS A 56 7.17 6.03 -2.77
N GLU A 57 6.90 4.84 -3.32
CA GLU A 57 6.38 3.68 -2.57
C GLU A 57 7.37 3.23 -1.48
N LYS A 58 8.68 3.13 -1.81
CA LYS A 58 9.73 2.84 -0.81
C LYS A 58 9.78 3.91 0.28
N GLY A 59 9.63 5.17 -0.11
CA GLY A 59 9.54 6.28 0.83
C GLY A 59 8.31 6.21 1.73
N SER A 60 7.16 5.80 1.18
CA SER A 60 5.91 5.66 1.91
C SER A 60 6.03 4.58 2.97
N VAL A 61 6.65 3.43 2.65
CA VAL A 61 6.95 2.38 3.63
C VAL A 61 7.87 2.87 4.74
N MET A 62 8.94 3.59 4.39
CA MET A 62 9.86 4.13 5.39
C MET A 62 9.15 5.10 6.34
N MET A 63 8.38 6.04 5.79
CA MET A 63 7.63 7.03 6.59
C MET A 63 6.53 6.37 7.43
N PHE A 64 5.83 5.38 6.89
CA PHE A 64 4.80 4.64 7.61
C PHE A 64 5.39 3.89 8.83
N ARG A 65 6.52 3.20 8.64
CA ARG A 65 7.20 2.49 9.74
C ARG A 65 7.71 3.45 10.82
N ASP A 66 8.29 4.58 10.42
CA ASP A 66 8.71 5.65 11.33
C ASP A 66 7.52 6.23 12.11
N MET A 67 6.38 6.44 11.45
CA MET A 67 5.15 6.91 12.10
C MET A 67 4.62 5.92 13.15
N ILE A 68 4.66 4.62 12.87
CA ILE A 68 4.30 3.58 13.86
C ILE A 68 5.24 3.64 15.06
N GLU A 69 6.55 3.70 14.82
CA GLU A 69 7.56 3.72 15.88
C GLU A 69 7.40 4.94 16.79
N GLN A 70 7.17 6.13 16.22
CA GLN A 70 7.08 7.37 16.97
C GLN A 70 5.75 7.56 17.72
N ASN A 71 4.64 7.03 17.19
CA ASN A 71 3.31 7.31 17.72
C ASN A 71 2.67 6.11 18.43
N SER A 72 3.29 4.92 18.35
CA SER A 72 2.80 3.67 18.95
C SER A 72 1.28 3.45 18.76
N PRO A 73 0.77 3.49 17.51
CA PRO A 73 -0.63 3.18 17.24
C PRO A 73 -0.92 1.70 17.56
N GLU A 74 -2.18 1.35 17.79
CA GLU A 74 -2.64 -0.05 17.94
C GLU A 74 -2.60 -0.78 16.58
N ILE A 75 -1.39 -1.02 16.09
CA ILE A 75 -1.06 -1.76 14.87
C ILE A 75 0.01 -2.79 15.23
N ASN A 76 -0.32 -4.07 15.08
CA ASN A 76 0.63 -5.15 15.33
C ASN A 76 1.50 -5.44 14.07
N GLU A 77 2.54 -6.26 14.20
CA GLU A 77 3.45 -6.54 13.08
C GLU A 77 2.81 -7.29 11.91
N HIS A 78 1.75 -8.06 12.14
CA HIS A 78 0.99 -8.72 11.07
C HIS A 78 0.25 -7.69 10.23
N GLU A 79 -0.48 -6.78 10.87
CA GLU A 79 -1.18 -5.67 10.21
C GLU A 79 -0.19 -4.73 9.50
N ALA A 80 0.91 -4.35 10.18
CA ALA A 80 1.93 -3.49 9.59
C ALA A 80 2.60 -4.14 8.37
N GLY A 81 2.82 -5.46 8.41
CA GLY A 81 3.31 -6.22 7.26
C GLY A 81 2.35 -6.17 6.08
N PHE A 82 1.05 -6.38 6.34
CA PHE A 82 0.03 -6.35 5.30
C PHE A 82 -0.10 -4.96 4.65
N ILE A 83 -0.10 -3.90 5.47
CA ILE A 83 -0.15 -2.51 5.00
C ILE A 83 1.07 -2.16 4.15
N VAL A 84 2.27 -2.59 4.55
CA VAL A 84 3.51 -2.37 3.78
C VAL A 84 3.43 -3.05 2.41
N ASP A 85 2.97 -4.29 2.36
CA ASP A 85 2.83 -5.02 1.09
C ASP A 85 1.84 -4.29 0.16
N LEU A 86 0.72 -3.79 0.68
CA LEU A 86 -0.26 -2.99 -0.06
C LEU A 86 0.33 -1.67 -0.60
N ILE A 87 1.10 -0.94 0.22
CA ILE A 87 1.76 0.30 -0.20
C ILE A 87 2.80 0.04 -1.29
N MET A 88 3.54 -1.06 -1.21
CA MET A 88 4.54 -1.45 -2.20
C MET A 88 3.93 -1.96 -3.51
N GLY A 89 2.66 -2.40 -3.50
CA GLY A 89 2.02 -3.04 -4.64
C GLY A 89 2.56 -4.44 -4.95
N GLU A 90 3.28 -5.07 -4.02
CA GLU A 90 3.88 -6.40 -4.17
C GLU A 90 3.47 -7.31 -3.00
N PRO A 91 2.53 -8.26 -3.19
CA PRO A 91 2.07 -9.09 -2.09
C PRO A 91 3.15 -10.10 -1.68
N SER A 92 3.49 -10.17 -0.39
CA SER A 92 4.41 -11.21 0.07
C SER A 92 3.77 -12.61 0.00
N LYS A 93 4.61 -13.65 -0.10
CA LYS A 93 4.16 -15.06 -0.17
C LYS A 93 3.26 -15.48 1.01
N LYS A 94 3.29 -14.72 2.10
CA LYS A 94 2.51 -14.96 3.31
C LYS A 94 1.01 -14.88 3.07
N TRP A 95 0.58 -14.12 2.07
CA TRP A 95 -0.83 -13.80 1.86
C TRP A 95 -1.43 -14.52 0.65
N GLN A 96 -0.67 -15.35 -0.07
CA GLN A 96 -1.06 -15.99 -1.34
C GLN A 96 -2.37 -16.80 -1.33
N ALA A 97 -2.90 -17.16 -0.15
CA ALA A 97 -4.18 -17.84 -0.01
C ALA A 97 -5.38 -16.88 0.11
N ASN A 98 -5.15 -15.56 0.15
CA ASN A 98 -6.19 -14.56 0.32
C ASN A 98 -6.74 -14.11 -1.05
N PRO A 99 -8.00 -14.45 -1.38
CA PRO A 99 -8.62 -14.12 -2.66
C PRO A 99 -8.74 -12.61 -2.90
N LEU A 100 -8.66 -11.77 -1.86
CA LEU A 100 -8.69 -10.32 -1.99
C LEU A 100 -7.44 -9.73 -2.65
N LEU A 101 -6.30 -10.42 -2.57
CA LEU A 101 -5.07 -9.92 -3.16
C LEU A 101 -5.13 -9.95 -4.68
N ASP A 102 -5.88 -10.88 -5.26
CA ASP A 102 -6.06 -10.92 -6.71
C ASP A 102 -6.82 -9.67 -7.21
N ILE A 103 -7.74 -9.14 -6.40
CA ILE A 103 -8.46 -7.89 -6.69
C ILE A 103 -7.58 -6.66 -6.48
N LEU A 104 -6.75 -6.67 -5.43
CA LEU A 104 -5.96 -5.51 -5.01
C LEU A 104 -4.61 -5.38 -5.75
N PHE A 105 -3.99 -6.50 -6.16
CA PHE A 105 -2.62 -6.54 -6.68
C PHE A 105 -2.49 -6.99 -8.14
N TYR A 106 -3.47 -7.71 -8.71
CA TYR A 106 -3.37 -8.23 -10.08
C TYR A 106 -4.32 -7.47 -11.02
N PRO A 107 -3.80 -6.51 -11.81
CA PRO A 107 -4.62 -5.72 -12.71
C PRO A 107 -4.87 -6.54 -13.98
N CYS A 108 -5.91 -7.35 -13.98
CA CYS A 108 -6.53 -7.78 -15.24
C CYS A 108 -8.01 -7.42 -15.37
N GLN A 109 -8.64 -6.78 -14.37
CA GLN A 109 -10.01 -6.26 -14.53
C GLN A 109 -10.35 -4.87 -13.98
N LEU A 110 -9.59 -4.21 -13.10
CA LEU A 110 -10.05 -2.91 -12.54
C LEU A 110 -8.95 -1.87 -12.27
N LEU A 111 -8.13 -1.56 -13.29
CA LEU A 111 -7.33 -0.33 -13.31
C LEU A 111 -8.17 0.87 -13.80
N LYS A 112 -9.25 1.20 -13.07
CA LYS A 112 -10.01 2.48 -13.15
C LYS A 112 -10.85 2.73 -11.87
N ILE A 113 -10.27 2.57 -10.68
CA ILE A 113 -10.88 3.11 -9.44
C ILE A 113 -9.84 3.91 -8.63
N ILE A 114 -9.04 4.73 -9.32
CA ILE A 114 -8.17 5.72 -8.65
C ILE A 114 -8.32 7.12 -9.29
N TYR A 115 -9.14 7.30 -10.34
CA TYR A 115 -9.62 8.61 -10.81
C TYR A 115 -11.04 8.50 -11.37
#